data_AF-A0A8X6TBW4-F1
#
_entry.id   AF-A0A8X6TBW4-F1
#
_cell.length_a   1.000
_cell.length_b   1.000
_cell.length_c   1.000
_cell.angle_alpha   90.00
_cell.angle_beta   90.00
_cell.angle_gamma   90.00
#
_symmetry.space_group_name_H-M   'P 1'
#
loop_
_entity.id
_entity.type
_entity.pdbx_description
1 polymer ?
#
loop_
_entity_poly.entity_id
_entity_poly.type
_entity_poly.pdbx_seq_one_letter_code
_entity_poly.pdbx_strand_id
1 'polypeptide(L)'
;MPFLYEAIPMPGMRKDIKYMVHICVPCQKAKRTLHSKSLIGTIVLPGARFVDIHTYFIGPLPASEGIQYCLTIIDRFLRWPEGIPTSCMIAETTTLALMHG
;
A
#
# COMPACT_ATOMS: atom_id res chain seq x y z
N MET A 1 12.88 -31.96 27.44
CA MET A 1 12.57 -33.11 26.57
C MET A 1 13.66 -33.19 25.52
N PRO A 2 14.37 -34.33 25.46
CA PRO A 2 15.71 -34.41 24.90
C PRO A 2 15.69 -34.30 23.38
N PHE A 3 16.51 -33.37 22.90
CA PHE A 3 17.03 -33.33 21.55
C PHE A 3 17.77 -34.65 21.27
N LEU A 4 17.22 -35.52 20.43
CA LEU A 4 17.93 -36.71 19.92
C LEU A 4 17.46 -37.01 18.50
N TYR A 5 18.26 -36.65 17.50
CA TYR A 5 18.96 -37.63 16.65
C TYR A 5 19.82 -36.87 15.63
N GLU A 6 21.07 -37.32 15.47
CA GLU A 6 21.99 -36.83 14.44
C GLU A 6 21.36 -37.01 13.06
N ALA A 7 21.42 -35.97 12.22
CA ALA A 7 20.83 -36.00 10.88
C ALA A 7 21.61 -36.97 9.97
N ILE A 8 21.12 -38.19 9.82
CA ILE A 8 21.58 -39.13 8.80
C ILE A 8 21.26 -38.51 7.43
N PRO A 9 22.26 -38.19 6.57
CA PRO A 9 22.01 -37.57 5.28
C PRO A 9 21.35 -38.58 4.33
N MET A 10 20.02 -38.60 4.29
CA MET A 10 19.25 -39.42 3.35
C MET A 10 19.29 -38.79 1.95
N PRO A 11 19.67 -39.54 0.89
CA PRO A 11 19.60 -39.03 -0.48
C PRO A 11 18.16 -38.62 -0.81
N GLY A 12 17.96 -37.37 -1.23
CA GLY A 12 16.62 -36.88 -1.60
C GLY A 12 15.79 -36.26 -0.48
N MET A 13 16.24 -36.31 0.78
CA MET A 13 15.50 -35.77 1.95
C MET A 13 15.04 -34.32 1.77
N ARG A 14 15.85 -33.48 1.13
CA ARG A 14 15.46 -32.09 0.83
C ARG A 14 14.24 -32.00 -0.08
N LYS A 15 14.10 -32.91 -1.05
CA LYS A 15 12.95 -32.97 -1.96
C LYS A 15 11.69 -33.36 -1.19
N ASP A 16 11.80 -34.35 -0.31
CA ASP A 16 10.67 -34.87 0.46
C ASP A 16 10.18 -33.85 1.49
N ILE A 17 11.10 -33.23 2.25
CA ILE A 17 10.78 -32.14 3.17
C ILE A 17 10.11 -30.98 2.41
N LYS A 18 10.64 -30.61 1.23
CA LYS A 18 10.05 -29.57 0.40
C LYS A 18 8.63 -29.94 -0.05
N TYR A 19 8.41 -31.17 -0.48
CA TYR A 19 7.10 -31.68 -0.87
C TYR A 19 6.12 -31.66 0.31
N MET A 20 6.51 -32.19 1.47
CA MET A 20 5.70 -32.20 2.69
C MET A 20 5.29 -30.80 3.14
N VAL A 21 6.23 -29.86 3.17
CA VAL A 21 5.94 -28.46 3.50
C VAL A 21 5.04 -27.81 2.43
N HIS A 22 5.21 -28.19 1.15
CA HIS A 22 4.40 -27.66 0.05
C HIS A 22 2.94 -28.10 0.11
N ILE A 23 2.66 -29.36 0.46
CA ILE A 23 1.29 -29.89 0.57
C ILE A 23 0.59 -29.55 1.90
N CYS A 24 1.35 -29.15 2.92
CA CYS A 24 0.81 -28.86 4.25
C CYS A 24 0.08 -27.50 4.29
N VAL A 25 -1.26 -27.52 4.35
CA VAL A 25 -2.11 -26.32 4.39
C VAL A 25 -1.78 -25.38 5.57
N PRO A 26 -1.60 -25.84 6.82
CA PRO A 26 -1.14 -24.99 7.92
C PRO A 26 0.20 -24.29 7.63
N CYS A 27 1.17 -25.00 7.06
CA CYS A 27 2.47 -24.43 6.71
C CYS A 27 2.35 -23.40 5.59
N GLN A 28 1.51 -23.65 4.58
CA GLN A 28 1.27 -22.69 3.50
C GLN A 28 0.60 -21.41 4.03
N LYS A 29 -0.39 -21.52 4.92
CA LYS A 29 -1.06 -20.36 5.54
C LYS A 29 -0.14 -19.56 6.46
N ALA A 30 0.72 -20.24 7.23
CA ALA A 30 1.68 -19.59 8.12
C ALA A 30 2.86 -18.96 7.36
N LYS A 31 3.18 -19.47 6.16
CA LYS A 31 4.25 -18.96 5.31
C LYS A 31 3.82 -17.62 4.70
N ARG A 32 4.31 -16.52 5.29
CA ARG A 32 4.26 -15.20 4.66
C ARG A 32 5.24 -15.16 3.47
N THR A 33 4.77 -15.48 2.27
CA THR A 33 5.52 -15.19 1.04
C THR A 33 5.49 -13.69 0.76
N LEU A 34 6.61 -12.98 1.02
CA LEU A 34 6.84 -11.61 0.55
C LEU A 34 7.12 -11.57 -0.96
N HIS A 35 6.18 -12.08 -1.76
CA HIS A 35 6.28 -12.08 -3.21
C HIS A 35 5.15 -11.26 -3.79
N SER A 36 5.30 -9.94 -3.69
CA SER A 36 4.77 -9.03 -4.70
C SER A 36 5.85 -8.01 -5.04
N LYS A 37 6.88 -8.44 -5.78
CA LYS A 37 7.50 -7.50 -6.72
C LYS A 37 6.49 -7.33 -7.86
N SER A 38 5.41 -6.60 -7.60
CA SER A 38 4.56 -6.13 -8.70
C SER A 38 5.46 -5.31 -9.62
N LEU A 39 5.27 -5.44 -10.94
CA LEU A 39 5.81 -4.41 -11.81
C LEU A 39 5.20 -3.09 -11.38
N ILE A 40 6.04 -2.11 -11.03
CA ILE A 40 5.59 -0.74 -10.83
C ILE A 40 5.07 -0.29 -12.20
N GLY A 41 3.76 -0.11 -12.31
CA GLY A 41 3.15 0.36 -13.55
C GLY A 41 3.70 1.75 -13.90
N THR A 42 4.09 1.93 -15.16
CA THR A 42 4.46 3.25 -15.68
C THR A 42 3.19 4.05 -15.92
N ILE A 43 3.02 5.14 -15.18
CA ILE A 43 1.95 6.12 -15.41
C ILE A 43 2.45 7.10 -16.47
N VAL A 44 1.69 7.27 -17.56
CA VAL A 44 1.99 8.25 -18.61
C VAL A 44 1.65 9.65 -18.09
N LEU A 45 2.57 10.59 -18.26
CA LEU A 45 2.33 12.00 -17.92
C LEU A 45 1.26 12.57 -18.88
N PRO A 46 0.27 13.31 -18.35
CA PRO A 46 -0.72 13.98 -19.20
C PRO A 46 -0.03 15.00 -20.12
N GLY A 47 -0.62 15.28 -21.28
CA GLY A 47 -0.10 16.27 -22.24
C GLY A 47 -0.55 17.71 -22.00
N ALA A 48 -1.45 17.93 -21.03
CA ALA A 48 -2.03 19.23 -20.72
C ALA A 48 -2.40 19.33 -19.24
N ARG A 49 -2.55 20.58 -18.75
CA ARG A 49 -2.96 20.92 -17.38
C ARG A 49 -4.36 20.39 -17.08
N PHE A 50 -4.59 19.93 -15.85
CA PHE A 50 -5.90 19.51 -15.33
C PHE A 50 -6.55 18.30 -16.03
N VAL A 51 -5.83 17.59 -16.92
CA VAL A 51 -6.31 16.34 -17.52
C VAL A 51 -6.36 15.23 -16.48
N ASP A 52 -5.40 15.22 -15.57
CA ASP A 52 -5.32 14.23 -14.52
C ASP A 52 -4.86 14.88 -13.22
N ILE A 53 -5.74 14.83 -12.22
CA ILE A 53 -5.57 15.43 -10.91
C ILE A 53 -5.60 14.31 -9.88
N HIS A 54 -4.57 14.29 -9.04
CA HIS A 54 -4.49 13.40 -7.91
C HIS A 54 -4.99 14.11 -6.65
N THR A 55 -6.02 13.56 -6.02
CA THR A 55 -6.51 14.04 -4.73
C THR A 55 -6.26 13.01 -3.64
N TYR A 56 -5.75 13.45 -2.49
CA TYR A 56 -5.47 12.58 -1.35
C TYR A 56 -5.75 13.29 -0.02
N PHE A 57 -6.14 12.55 1.01
CA PHE A 57 -6.34 13.09 2.36
C PHE A 57 -5.21 12.70 3.29
N ILE A 58 -4.60 13.69 3.92
CA ILE A 58 -3.63 13.52 5.00
C ILE A 58 -4.38 13.66 6.33
N GLY A 59 -4.40 12.61 7.14
CA GLY A 59 -4.94 12.67 8.50
C GLY A 59 -5.35 11.31 9.09
N PRO A 60 -5.89 11.31 10.33
CA PRO A 60 -6.18 12.48 11.15
C PRO A 60 -4.91 13.10 11.79
N LEU A 61 -4.77 14.41 11.67
CA LEU A 61 -3.73 15.25 12.28
C LEU A 61 -4.19 15.78 13.64
N PRO A 62 -3.26 16.24 14.50
CA PRO A 62 -3.63 17.00 15.70
C PRO A 62 -4.58 18.13 15.34
N ALA A 63 -5.70 18.22 16.07
CA ALA A 63 -6.73 19.19 15.73
C ALA A 63 -6.21 20.62 15.92
N SER A 64 -6.36 21.43 14.87
CA SER A 64 -6.20 22.88 14.93
C SER A 64 -7.53 23.49 14.52
N GLU A 65 -8.21 24.17 15.43
CA GLU A 65 -9.52 24.82 15.16
C GLU A 65 -10.59 23.86 14.60
N GLY A 66 -10.55 22.58 14.99
CA GLY A 66 -11.49 21.57 14.50
C GLY A 66 -11.15 21.01 13.10
N ILE A 67 -10.03 21.45 12.51
CA ILE A 67 -9.48 20.90 11.27
C ILE A 67 -8.51 19.78 11.64
N GLN A 68 -8.73 18.60 11.07
CA GLN A 68 -7.93 17.39 11.33
C GLN A 68 -7.41 16.73 10.06
N TYR A 69 -7.82 17.20 8.89
CA TYR A 69 -7.43 16.63 7.62
C TYR A 69 -6.87 17.72 6.71
N CYS A 70 -5.99 17.33 5.79
CA CYS A 70 -5.54 18.18 4.70
C CYS A 70 -5.81 17.43 3.39
N LEU A 71 -6.65 18.00 2.54
CA LEU A 71 -6.87 17.52 1.17
C LEU A 71 -5.72 18.05 0.32
N THR A 72 -4.89 17.15 -0.22
CA THR A 72 -3.87 17.49 -1.20
C THR A 72 -4.40 17.26 -2.60
N ILE A 73 -4.19 18.22 -3.48
CA ILE A 73 -4.59 18.20 -4.88
C ILE A 73 -3.34 18.42 -5.71
N ILE A 74 -3.03 17.50 -6.61
CA ILE A 74 -1.82 17.57 -7.44
C ILE A 74 -2.22 17.44 -8.90
N ASP A 75 -1.99 18.50 -9.68
CA ASP A 75 -2.04 18.39 -11.14
C ASP A 75 -0.81 17.61 -11.62
N ARG A 76 -0.99 16.43 -12.21
CA ARG A 76 0.12 15.58 -12.65
C ARG A 76 0.97 16.23 -13.74
N PHE A 77 0.41 17.17 -14.52
CA PHE A 77 1.16 17.89 -15.54
C PHE A 77 2.16 18.87 -14.93
N LEU A 78 1.66 19.79 -14.08
CA LEU A 78 2.48 20.82 -13.45
C LEU A 78 3.29 20.31 -12.27
N ARG A 79 2.88 19.17 -11.69
CA ARG A 79 3.37 18.66 -10.40
C ARG A 79 3.22 19.69 -9.27
N TRP A 80 2.20 20.54 -9.38
CA TRP A 80 1.89 21.57 -8.38
C TRP A 80 0.96 20.98 -7.31
N PRO A 81 1.40 20.91 -6.04
CA PRO A 81 0.54 20.49 -4.94
C PRO A 81 -0.18 21.69 -4.31
N GLU A 82 -1.50 21.61 -4.24
CA GLU A 82 -2.35 22.49 -3.45
C GLU A 82 -2.83 21.74 -2.20
N GLY A 83 -2.77 22.37 -1.02
CA GLY A 83 -3.14 21.74 0.25
C GLY A 83 -4.27 22.50 0.93
N ILE A 84 -5.45 21.90 1.00
CA ILE A 84 -6.65 22.53 1.57
C ILE A 84 -6.98 21.90 2.92
N PRO A 85 -6.99 22.68 4.01
CA PRO A 85 -7.38 22.19 5.33
C PRO A 85 -8.87 21.84 5.36
N THR A 86 -9.22 20.67 5.91
CA THR A 86 -10.60 20.16 5.97
C THR A 86 -10.89 19.51 7.34
N SER A 87 -12.14 19.64 7.79
CA SER A 87 -12.60 19.02 9.05
C SER A 87 -13.02 17.55 8.87
N CYS A 88 -13.31 17.12 7.65
CA CYS A 88 -13.79 15.77 7.35
C CYS A 88 -13.43 15.30 5.92
N MET A 89 -13.47 13.98 5.70
CA MET A 89 -13.11 13.31 4.44
C MET A 89 -14.35 12.88 3.63
N ILE A 90 -15.39 13.71 3.59
CA ILE A 90 -16.63 13.41 2.86
C ILE A 90 -16.58 14.01 1.46
N ALA A 91 -17.31 13.38 0.52
CA ALA A 91 -17.33 13.80 -0.88
C ALA A 91 -17.76 15.26 -1.06
N GLU A 92 -18.74 15.74 -0.30
CA GLU A 92 -19.23 17.12 -0.36
C GLU A 92 -18.13 18.13 -0.03
N THR A 93 -17.40 17.92 1.08
CA THR A 93 -16.26 18.76 1.45
C THR A 93 -15.14 18.70 0.41
N THR A 94 -14.86 17.53 -0.17
CA THR A 94 -13.89 17.39 -1.26
C THR A 94 -14.31 18.20 -2.49
N THR A 95 -15.59 18.13 -2.89
CA THR A 95 -16.10 18.87 -4.05
C THR A 95 -16.06 20.37 -3.82
N LEU A 96 -16.45 20.84 -2.64
CA LEU A 96 -16.37 22.26 -2.28
C LEU A 96 -14.92 22.75 -2.27
N ALA A 97 -14.00 21.97 -1.70
CA ALA A 97 -12.58 22.28 -1.70
C ALA A 97 -11.99 22.31 -3.13
N LEU A 98 -12.44 21.42 -4.04
CA LEU A 98 -11.98 21.43 -5.43
C LEU A 98 -12.53 22.61 -6.25
N MET A 99 -13.72 23.10 -5.93
CA MET A 99 -14.35 24.21 -6.65
C MET A 99 -13.93 25.59 -6.15
N HIS A 100 -13.60 25.71 -4.86
CA HIS A 100 -13.33 26.98 -4.18
C HIS A 100 -11.89 27.11 -3.66
N GLY A 101 -11.07 26.07 -3.82
CA GLY A 101 -9.65 26.07 -3.48
C GLY A 101 -8.81 26.96 -4.39
#